data_AF-A0A961C3G0-F1
#
_entry.id   AF-A0A961C3G0-F1
#
_cell.length_a   1.000
_cell.length_b   1.000
_cell.length_c   1.000
_cell.angle_alpha   90.00
_cell.angle_beta   90.00
_cell.angle_gamma   90.00
#
_symmetry.space_group_name_H-M   'P 1'
#
loop_
_entity.id
_entity.type
_entity.pdbx_description
1 polymer ?
#
loop_
_entity_poly.entity_id
_entity_poly.type
_entity_poly.pdbx_seq_one_letter_code
_entity_poly.pdbx_strand_id
1 'polypeptide(L)'
;MYVGSTDSRGLMHCLWEIIDNAVDEALGGHCEHIQVTLHADGSVEVRDDGRGIPVDIEPRTGLSGVEVVFTKLHAGGKFGGGSYAASGGLHGVGASVVNALSERLDVEVDRGGRTYAMSFHRGEPGVFADGAEGPRAEAPFTPYVVGSELRVVGKAKRGVTGTRIRYWADRQIFLPEAHFAHEELVSRARQTSFLVPGLELVVRDERGLPGTPGADGPAQECFKHSGGIGEFCEFLASDNPVTDVWRLQGVGRFHERVPVLDAHGHMTPTDVERECHVDVAVRWGTGYDSRTESFVNIIHTHKGGTHLQGFEQALLKVFRAQLEANARRLKVGGDKVDKDDILAGLTAVVTVRLAEPQFEGQTKEVLGTNAVRAIVARVVEKQLTARLTSTKRDDKTQSSQLLEKVVAEMKSRISARTHKENQRRKNALETSTLPSKLADCRSNDVDRTELFIVEGDSALGTAKLARDSDFQALLPIRGK
;
A
#
# COMPACT_ATOMS: atom_id res chain seq x y z
N MET A 1 1.46 7.40 -16.85
CA MET A 1 0.21 8.05 -16.41
C MET A 1 -0.73 7.06 -15.74
N TYR A 2 -1.21 6.02 -16.43
CA TYR A 2 -2.19 5.07 -15.87
C TYR A 2 -1.61 4.00 -14.94
N VAL A 3 -0.42 3.45 -15.26
CA VAL A 3 0.20 2.35 -14.49
C VAL A 3 1.51 2.76 -13.77
N GLY A 4 1.79 4.07 -13.70
CA GLY A 4 3.02 4.60 -13.11
C GLY A 4 4.24 4.50 -14.03
N SER A 5 4.70 3.28 -14.33
CA SER A 5 5.92 2.97 -15.12
C SER A 5 5.67 1.84 -16.14
N THR A 6 6.66 1.52 -16.97
CA THR A 6 6.64 0.38 -17.92
C THR A 6 7.66 -0.71 -17.56
N ASP A 7 8.21 -0.65 -16.34
CA ASP A 7 9.04 -1.70 -15.73
C ASP A 7 8.14 -2.73 -15.00
N SER A 8 8.75 -3.65 -14.24
CA SER A 8 8.02 -4.64 -13.43
C SER A 8 6.98 -4.00 -12.49
N ARG A 9 7.17 -2.77 -12.00
CA ARG A 9 6.18 -2.14 -11.11
C ARG A 9 4.89 -1.81 -11.84
N GLY A 10 4.98 -1.32 -13.08
CA GLY A 10 3.81 -1.07 -13.92
C GLY A 10 3.09 -2.36 -14.31
N LEU A 11 3.86 -3.43 -14.56
CA LEU A 11 3.31 -4.75 -14.85
C LEU A 11 2.58 -5.34 -13.64
N MET A 12 3.17 -5.25 -12.44
CA MET A 12 2.52 -5.65 -11.19
C MET A 12 1.27 -4.79 -10.92
N HIS A 13 1.29 -3.50 -11.26
CA HIS A 13 0.10 -2.63 -11.14
C HIS A 13 -1.07 -3.10 -11.99
N CYS A 14 -0.82 -3.62 -13.20
CA CYS A 14 -1.86 -4.23 -14.02
C CYS A 14 -2.49 -5.44 -13.32
N LEU A 15 -1.66 -6.29 -12.72
CA LEU A 15 -2.13 -7.46 -11.96
C LEU A 15 -2.94 -7.03 -10.72
N TRP A 16 -2.50 -5.99 -10.01
CA TRP A 16 -3.22 -5.44 -8.86
C TRP A 16 -4.63 -4.96 -9.24
N GLU A 17 -4.81 -4.30 -10.38
CA GLU A 17 -6.13 -3.83 -10.80
C GLU A 17 -7.12 -4.99 -11.07
N ILE A 18 -6.64 -6.14 -11.58
CA ILE A 18 -7.49 -7.32 -11.76
C ILE A 18 -7.79 -8.00 -10.42
N ILE A 19 -6.78 -8.18 -9.57
CA ILE A 19 -6.97 -8.75 -8.22
C ILE A 19 -7.92 -7.89 -7.39
N ASP A 20 -7.73 -6.57 -7.37
CA ASP A 20 -8.58 -5.65 -6.60
C ASP A 20 -10.05 -5.71 -7.07
N ASN A 21 -10.31 -5.95 -8.37
CA ASN A 21 -11.68 -6.17 -8.87
C ASN A 21 -12.31 -7.46 -8.33
N ALA A 22 -11.53 -8.54 -8.24
CA ALA A 22 -11.99 -9.80 -7.64
C ALA A 22 -12.20 -9.66 -6.13
N VAL A 23 -11.30 -8.95 -5.42
CA VAL A 23 -11.46 -8.72 -3.98
C VAL A 23 -12.66 -7.79 -3.68
N ASP A 24 -13.01 -6.88 -4.57
CA ASP A 24 -14.24 -6.09 -4.44
C ASP A 24 -15.51 -6.97 -4.45
N GLU A 25 -15.52 -8.12 -5.15
CA GLU A 25 -16.60 -9.11 -5.04
C GLU A 25 -16.62 -9.78 -3.65
N ALA A 26 -15.46 -10.04 -3.08
CA ALA A 26 -15.34 -10.63 -1.74
C ALA A 26 -15.78 -9.64 -0.65
N LEU A 27 -15.42 -8.36 -0.78
CA LEU A 27 -15.91 -7.28 0.07
C LEU A 27 -17.44 -7.10 -0.04
N GLY A 28 -18.00 -7.37 -1.23
CA GLY A 28 -19.44 -7.44 -1.46
C GLY A 28 -20.12 -8.68 -0.88
N GLY A 29 -19.36 -9.64 -0.32
CA GLY A 29 -19.89 -10.89 0.23
C GLY A 29 -20.27 -11.93 -0.83
N HIS A 30 -19.68 -11.86 -2.02
CA HIS A 30 -20.04 -12.70 -3.15
C HIS A 30 -18.91 -13.60 -3.66
N CYS A 31 -17.69 -13.46 -3.13
CA CYS A 31 -16.52 -14.25 -3.50
C CYS A 31 -15.82 -14.77 -2.23
N GLU A 32 -15.44 -16.04 -2.24
CA GLU A 32 -14.74 -16.72 -1.15
C GLU A 32 -13.35 -17.21 -1.57
N HIS A 33 -13.09 -17.35 -2.87
CA HIS A 33 -11.84 -17.89 -3.41
C HIS A 33 -11.34 -17.07 -4.60
N ILE A 34 -10.08 -16.64 -4.52
CA ILE A 34 -9.34 -16.00 -5.61
C ILE A 34 -8.06 -16.79 -5.87
N GLN A 35 -7.82 -17.17 -7.12
CA GLN A 35 -6.57 -17.80 -7.55
C GLN A 35 -5.86 -16.91 -8.56
N VAL A 36 -4.57 -16.68 -8.35
CA VAL A 36 -3.66 -16.05 -9.31
C VAL A 36 -2.69 -17.10 -9.81
N THR A 37 -2.65 -17.32 -11.12
CA THR A 37 -1.76 -18.31 -11.76
C THR A 37 -0.75 -17.58 -12.65
N LEU A 38 0.55 -17.79 -12.39
CA LEU A 38 1.64 -17.36 -13.27
C LEU A 38 1.98 -18.53 -14.22
N HIS A 39 1.69 -18.39 -15.50
CA HIS A 39 1.85 -19.48 -16.47
C HIS A 39 3.25 -19.51 -17.12
N ALA A 40 3.63 -20.69 -17.63
CA ALA A 40 4.90 -20.92 -18.35
C ALA A 40 5.11 -20.07 -19.60
N ASP A 41 4.03 -19.62 -20.23
CA ASP A 41 4.06 -18.76 -21.42
C ASP A 41 4.18 -17.27 -21.09
N GLY A 42 4.40 -16.93 -19.82
CA GLY A 42 4.55 -15.55 -19.35
C GLY A 42 3.23 -14.80 -19.14
N SER A 43 2.08 -15.44 -19.36
CA SER A 43 0.78 -14.87 -18.99
C SER A 43 0.49 -15.00 -17.50
N VAL A 44 -0.45 -14.18 -17.04
CA VAL A 44 -1.04 -14.31 -15.70
C VAL A 44 -2.54 -14.44 -15.83
N GLU A 45 -3.12 -15.31 -15.01
CA GLU A 45 -4.57 -15.49 -14.87
C GLU A 45 -5.00 -15.13 -13.45
N VAL A 46 -6.08 -14.37 -13.32
CA VAL A 46 -6.81 -14.17 -12.07
C VAL A 46 -8.19 -14.80 -12.22
N ARG A 47 -8.53 -15.69 -11.28
CA ARG A 47 -9.81 -16.37 -11.21
C ARG A 47 -10.49 -16.06 -9.89
N ASP A 48 -11.77 -15.69 -9.94
CA ASP A 48 -12.64 -15.54 -8.78
C ASP A 48 -13.90 -16.42 -8.90
N ASP A 49 -14.54 -16.66 -7.77
CA ASP A 49 -15.87 -17.27 -7.66
C ASP A 49 -16.98 -16.26 -7.33
N GLY A 50 -16.77 -14.99 -7.71
CA GLY A 50 -17.73 -13.90 -7.53
C GLY A 50 -19.00 -14.04 -8.37
N ARG A 51 -19.78 -12.96 -8.50
CA ARG A 51 -21.01 -12.95 -9.31
C ARG A 51 -20.77 -13.11 -10.82
N GLY A 52 -19.52 -12.90 -11.26
CA GLY A 52 -19.16 -12.77 -12.67
C GLY A 52 -19.53 -11.40 -13.24
N ILE A 53 -18.66 -10.86 -14.11
CA ILE A 53 -18.91 -9.60 -14.83
C ILE A 53 -20.26 -9.69 -15.59
N PRO A 54 -21.07 -8.61 -15.64
CA PRO A 54 -22.34 -8.65 -16.35
C PRO A 54 -22.19 -9.06 -17.82
N VAL A 55 -22.97 -10.04 -18.24
CA VAL A 55 -22.96 -10.59 -19.63
C VAL A 55 -24.04 -9.97 -20.51
N ASP A 56 -25.00 -9.27 -19.89
CA ASP A 56 -26.10 -8.61 -20.56
C ASP A 56 -25.62 -7.37 -21.33
N ILE A 57 -26.42 -6.93 -22.31
CA ILE A 57 -26.15 -5.71 -23.08
C ILE A 57 -26.44 -4.48 -22.21
N GLU A 58 -25.47 -3.58 -22.10
CA GLU A 58 -25.64 -2.29 -21.44
C GLU A 58 -26.44 -1.35 -22.36
N PRO A 59 -27.61 -0.83 -21.95
CA PRO A 59 -28.54 -0.17 -22.87
C PRO A 59 -28.02 1.11 -23.54
N ARG A 60 -27.08 1.84 -22.93
CA ARG A 60 -26.58 3.13 -23.46
C ARG A 60 -25.50 2.94 -24.51
N THR A 61 -24.68 1.91 -24.34
CA THR A 61 -23.54 1.61 -25.22
C THR A 61 -23.89 0.58 -26.28
N GLY A 62 -24.88 -0.28 -26.03
CA GLY A 62 -25.23 -1.40 -26.90
C GLY A 62 -24.21 -2.55 -26.87
N LEU A 63 -23.22 -2.49 -25.98
CA LEU A 63 -22.16 -3.49 -25.83
C LEU A 63 -22.47 -4.42 -24.64
N SER A 64 -21.90 -5.63 -24.65
CA SER A 64 -21.98 -6.50 -23.47
C SER A 64 -21.26 -5.86 -22.27
N GLY A 65 -21.72 -6.13 -21.04
CA GLY A 65 -21.06 -5.61 -19.84
C GLY A 65 -19.57 -5.98 -19.76
N VAL A 66 -19.19 -7.18 -20.22
CA VAL A 66 -17.78 -7.60 -20.37
C VAL A 66 -17.02 -6.64 -21.27
N GLU A 67 -17.51 -6.39 -22.48
CA GLU A 67 -16.84 -5.51 -23.42
C GLU A 67 -16.76 -4.06 -22.90
N VAL A 68 -17.82 -3.56 -22.26
CA VAL A 68 -17.83 -2.22 -21.66
C VAL A 68 -16.68 -2.08 -20.65
N VAL A 69 -16.53 -3.05 -19.74
CA VAL A 69 -15.50 -3.03 -18.69
C VAL A 69 -14.08 -3.02 -19.27
N PHE A 70 -13.86 -3.71 -20.39
CA PHE A 70 -12.53 -3.86 -20.98
C PHE A 70 -12.21 -2.86 -22.12
N THR A 71 -13.20 -2.12 -22.64
CA THR A 71 -12.98 -1.18 -23.78
C THR A 71 -13.36 0.26 -23.50
N LYS A 72 -14.13 0.54 -22.44
CA LYS A 72 -14.57 1.91 -22.11
C LYS A 72 -13.94 2.38 -20.81
N LEU A 73 -13.17 3.46 -20.91
CA LEU A 73 -12.66 4.18 -19.74
C LEU A 73 -13.83 4.79 -18.96
N HIS A 74 -13.70 4.80 -17.63
CA HIS A 74 -14.71 5.33 -16.70
C HIS A 74 -16.07 4.64 -16.82
N ALA A 75 -16.08 3.37 -17.20
CA ALA A 75 -17.28 2.55 -17.26
C ALA A 75 -17.22 1.41 -16.24
N GLY A 76 -18.32 1.19 -15.52
CA GLY A 76 -18.43 0.10 -14.55
C GLY A 76 -19.54 0.31 -13.51
N GLY A 77 -19.98 -0.78 -12.87
CA GLY A 77 -21.03 -0.74 -11.85
C GLY A 77 -20.61 -0.10 -10.51
N LYS A 78 -19.36 0.37 -10.42
CA LYS A 78 -18.76 1.00 -9.23
C LYS A 78 -19.03 2.52 -9.16
N PHE A 79 -19.67 3.10 -10.17
CA PHE A 79 -20.13 4.50 -10.18
C PHE A 79 -21.59 4.62 -9.75
N GLY A 80 -21.94 5.64 -8.96
CA GLY A 80 -23.33 6.00 -8.66
C GLY A 80 -23.98 5.26 -7.49
N GLY A 81 -23.19 4.67 -6.58
CA GLY A 81 -23.63 4.27 -5.24
C GLY A 81 -24.50 3.00 -5.10
N GLY A 82 -24.82 2.30 -6.19
CA GLY A 82 -25.77 1.18 -6.16
C GLY A 82 -25.19 -0.21 -5.85
N SER A 83 -23.96 -0.52 -6.31
CA SER A 83 -23.48 -1.91 -6.35
C SER A 83 -22.41 -2.28 -5.33
N TYR A 84 -21.65 -1.30 -4.80
CA TYR A 84 -20.58 -1.52 -3.82
C TYR A 84 -20.56 -0.38 -2.80
N ALA A 85 -20.68 -0.72 -1.51
CA ALA A 85 -20.66 0.25 -0.41
C ALA A 85 -19.24 0.76 -0.08
N ALA A 86 -18.22 -0.08 -0.33
CA ALA A 86 -16.80 0.25 -0.25
C ALA A 86 -16.04 -0.62 -1.26
N SER A 87 -15.32 0.00 -2.19
CA SER A 87 -14.52 -0.69 -3.22
C SER A 87 -13.16 -0.03 -3.38
N GLY A 88 -12.14 -0.81 -3.75
CA GLY A 88 -10.83 -0.31 -4.14
C GLY A 88 -10.81 0.20 -5.60
N GLY A 89 -11.62 -0.41 -6.48
CA GLY A 89 -11.80 0.08 -7.84
C GLY A 89 -12.78 1.27 -7.88
N LEU A 90 -12.29 2.47 -8.18
CA LEU A 90 -13.12 3.70 -8.14
C LEU A 90 -13.09 4.52 -9.43
N HIS A 91 -12.05 4.33 -10.25
CA HIS A 91 -11.87 5.14 -11.45
C HIS A 91 -12.48 4.51 -12.70
N GLY A 92 -12.89 3.23 -12.64
CA GLY A 92 -13.49 2.51 -13.78
C GLY A 92 -12.58 2.43 -15.01
N VAL A 93 -11.26 2.44 -14.80
CA VAL A 93 -10.25 2.39 -15.86
C VAL A 93 -9.35 1.16 -15.79
N GLY A 94 -9.26 0.48 -14.63
CA GLY A 94 -8.28 -0.58 -14.36
C GLY A 94 -8.27 -1.66 -15.42
N ALA A 95 -9.38 -2.42 -15.55
CA ALA A 95 -9.50 -3.53 -16.49
C ALA A 95 -9.28 -3.10 -17.96
N SER A 96 -9.81 -1.96 -18.38
CA SER A 96 -9.60 -1.42 -19.72
C SER A 96 -8.15 -1.00 -19.99
N VAL A 97 -7.43 -0.48 -18.99
CA VAL A 97 -6.00 -0.17 -19.11
C VAL A 97 -5.19 -1.46 -19.21
N VAL A 98 -5.50 -2.47 -18.39
CA VAL A 98 -4.84 -3.79 -18.49
C VAL A 98 -5.03 -4.36 -19.90
N ASN A 99 -6.24 -4.29 -20.45
CA ASN A 99 -6.53 -4.72 -21.82
C ASN A 99 -5.70 -3.97 -22.87
N ALA A 100 -5.65 -2.63 -22.78
CA ALA A 100 -4.87 -1.80 -23.69
C ALA A 100 -3.36 -2.04 -23.60
N LEU A 101 -2.86 -2.53 -22.46
CA LEU A 101 -1.45 -2.84 -22.20
C LEU A 101 -1.12 -4.33 -22.38
N SER A 102 -2.07 -5.11 -22.85
CA SER A 102 -1.90 -6.54 -23.11
C SER A 102 -1.79 -6.80 -24.60
N GLU A 103 -0.84 -7.63 -25.01
CA GLU A 103 -0.80 -8.15 -26.37
C GLU A 103 -2.07 -8.98 -26.63
N ARG A 104 -2.43 -9.82 -25.66
CA ARG A 104 -3.67 -10.60 -25.64
C ARG A 104 -4.30 -10.55 -24.25
N LEU A 105 -5.62 -10.42 -24.19
CA LEU A 105 -6.40 -10.60 -22.98
C LEU A 105 -7.63 -11.45 -23.27
N ASP A 106 -7.83 -12.50 -22.48
CA ASP A 106 -8.99 -13.38 -22.54
C ASP A 106 -9.80 -13.25 -21.24
N VAL A 107 -11.12 -13.16 -21.41
CA VAL A 107 -12.08 -13.12 -20.30
C VAL A 107 -13.06 -14.25 -20.47
N GLU A 108 -13.25 -15.03 -19.42
CA GLU A 108 -14.35 -15.96 -19.29
C GLU A 108 -15.23 -15.62 -18.09
N VAL A 109 -16.55 -15.74 -18.27
CA VAL A 109 -17.53 -15.51 -17.20
C VAL A 109 -18.44 -16.72 -17.10
N ASP A 110 -18.49 -17.34 -15.93
CA ASP A 110 -19.52 -18.32 -15.60
C ASP A 110 -20.74 -17.59 -15.02
N ARG A 111 -21.87 -17.66 -15.71
CA ARG A 111 -23.13 -17.04 -15.26
C ARG A 111 -24.33 -17.71 -15.89
N GLY A 112 -25.39 -17.95 -15.11
CA GLY A 112 -26.63 -18.50 -15.65
C GLY A 112 -26.49 -19.89 -16.31
N GLY A 113 -25.55 -20.72 -15.83
CA GLY A 113 -25.32 -22.07 -16.35
C GLY A 113 -24.56 -22.13 -17.69
N ARG A 114 -23.97 -21.02 -18.12
CA ARG A 114 -23.13 -20.93 -19.33
C ARG A 114 -21.78 -20.31 -19.00
N THR A 115 -20.80 -20.64 -19.81
CA THR A 115 -19.49 -19.97 -19.83
C THR A 115 -19.44 -19.08 -21.05
N TYR A 116 -19.34 -17.78 -20.81
CA TYR A 116 -19.21 -16.74 -21.83
C TYR A 116 -17.74 -16.39 -21.99
N ALA A 117 -17.29 -16.09 -23.22
CA ALA A 117 -15.90 -15.71 -23.47
C ALA A 117 -15.77 -14.58 -24.48
N MET A 118 -14.82 -13.69 -24.23
CA MET A 118 -14.39 -12.64 -25.14
C MET A 118 -12.86 -12.49 -25.08
N SER A 119 -12.25 -12.26 -26.23
CA SER A 119 -10.81 -12.07 -26.37
C SER A 119 -10.51 -10.70 -26.96
N PHE A 120 -9.35 -10.17 -26.62
CA PHE A 120 -8.88 -8.87 -27.06
C PHE A 120 -7.42 -8.95 -27.49
N HIS A 121 -7.08 -8.30 -28.59
CA HIS A 121 -5.70 -8.07 -29.02
C HIS A 121 -5.40 -6.58 -28.91
N ARG A 122 -4.56 -6.18 -27.95
CA ARG A 122 -4.21 -4.76 -27.71
C ARG A 122 -5.43 -3.85 -27.57
N GLY A 123 -6.42 -4.30 -26.80
CA GLY A 123 -7.67 -3.58 -26.58
C GLY A 123 -8.75 -3.79 -27.64
N GLU A 124 -8.44 -4.35 -28.81
CA GLU A 124 -9.42 -4.59 -29.87
C GLU A 124 -10.14 -5.93 -29.66
N PRO A 125 -11.48 -5.97 -29.57
CA PRO A 125 -12.22 -7.21 -29.39
C PRO A 125 -12.24 -8.06 -30.66
N GLY A 126 -12.08 -9.38 -30.51
CA GLY A 126 -12.10 -10.31 -31.62
C GLY A 126 -11.91 -11.75 -31.19
N VAL A 127 -11.37 -12.57 -32.10
CA VAL A 127 -11.16 -14.01 -31.87
C VAL A 127 -9.74 -14.39 -32.29
N PHE A 128 -9.05 -15.13 -31.42
CA PHE A 128 -7.80 -15.80 -31.74
C PHE A 128 -8.07 -17.21 -32.28
N ALA A 129 -7.35 -17.60 -33.32
CA ALA A 129 -7.35 -18.96 -33.86
C ALA A 129 -6.29 -19.80 -33.11
N ASP A 130 -6.64 -20.23 -31.90
CA ASP A 130 -5.75 -21.03 -31.05
C ASP A 130 -5.48 -22.43 -31.62
N GLY A 131 -4.24 -22.89 -31.45
CA GLY A 131 -3.80 -24.23 -31.84
C GLY A 131 -4.10 -25.29 -30.78
N ALA A 132 -3.75 -26.55 -31.07
CA ALA A 132 -3.92 -27.67 -30.14
C ALA A 132 -3.14 -27.53 -28.82
N GLU A 133 -2.10 -26.69 -28.81
CA GLU A 133 -1.25 -26.41 -27.65
C GLU A 133 -1.85 -25.33 -26.71
N GLY A 134 -3.03 -24.79 -27.04
CA GLY A 134 -3.76 -23.83 -26.23
C GLY A 134 -3.56 -22.36 -26.62
N PRO A 135 -4.09 -21.43 -25.80
CA PRO A 135 -3.98 -19.98 -26.00
C PRO A 135 -2.54 -19.47 -26.09
N ARG A 136 -2.27 -18.58 -27.04
CA ARG A 136 -0.96 -17.89 -27.22
C ARG A 136 -1.15 -16.44 -27.63
N ALA A 137 -0.24 -15.56 -27.23
CA ALA A 137 -0.29 -14.15 -27.60
C ALA A 137 -0.18 -13.95 -29.13
N GLU A 138 0.63 -14.78 -29.80
CA GLU A 138 0.96 -14.66 -31.23
C GLU A 138 -0.01 -15.42 -32.15
N ALA A 139 -1.08 -16.01 -31.59
CA ALA A 139 -2.06 -16.74 -32.39
C ALA A 139 -2.72 -15.79 -33.42
N PRO A 140 -3.12 -16.27 -34.62
CA PRO A 140 -3.77 -15.42 -35.61
C PRO A 140 -5.04 -14.79 -35.05
N PHE A 141 -5.13 -13.47 -35.10
CA PHE A 141 -6.25 -12.70 -34.57
C PHE A 141 -7.16 -12.19 -35.69
N THR A 142 -8.47 -12.32 -35.49
CA THR A 142 -9.51 -11.73 -36.37
C THR A 142 -10.35 -10.74 -35.55
N PRO A 143 -10.28 -9.42 -35.82
CA PRO A 143 -11.09 -8.44 -35.12
C PRO A 143 -12.56 -8.55 -35.49
N TYR A 144 -13.44 -8.16 -34.57
CA TYR A 144 -14.85 -7.99 -34.91
C TYR A 144 -15.07 -6.70 -35.70
N VAL A 145 -15.43 -6.84 -36.98
CA VAL A 145 -15.62 -5.68 -37.88
C VAL A 145 -17.08 -5.19 -37.89
N VAL A 146 -18.05 -6.09 -37.71
CA VAL A 146 -19.49 -5.76 -37.76
C VAL A 146 -20.17 -6.30 -36.50
N GLY A 147 -20.03 -5.54 -35.42
CA GLY A 147 -20.56 -5.91 -34.11
C GLY A 147 -19.71 -6.96 -33.40
N SER A 148 -19.48 -6.73 -32.12
CA SER A 148 -18.78 -7.64 -31.22
C SER A 148 -19.73 -8.72 -30.70
N GLU A 149 -19.19 -9.92 -30.47
CA GLU A 149 -19.94 -11.03 -29.90
C GLU A 149 -19.29 -11.53 -28.60
N LEU A 150 -20.10 -11.60 -27.54
CA LEU A 150 -19.76 -12.34 -26.32
C LEU A 150 -20.19 -13.80 -26.51
N ARG A 151 -19.23 -14.66 -26.86
CA ARG A 151 -19.48 -16.03 -27.30
C ARG A 151 -19.86 -16.93 -26.12
N VAL A 152 -20.74 -17.91 -26.34
CA VAL A 152 -20.96 -19.01 -25.39
C VAL A 152 -20.03 -20.17 -25.75
N VAL A 153 -19.01 -20.41 -24.94
CA VAL A 153 -17.97 -21.42 -25.21
C VAL A 153 -18.17 -22.72 -24.42
N GLY A 154 -19.06 -22.72 -23.43
CA GLY A 154 -19.26 -23.88 -22.58
C GLY A 154 -20.50 -23.82 -21.71
N LYS A 155 -20.69 -24.89 -20.93
CA LYS A 155 -21.73 -24.99 -19.90
C LYS A 155 -21.07 -24.86 -18.52
N ALA A 156 -21.61 -23.98 -17.68
CA ALA A 156 -21.24 -23.89 -16.28
C ALA A 156 -22.18 -24.76 -15.43
N LYS A 157 -21.66 -25.36 -14.35
CA LYS A 157 -22.51 -26.11 -13.40
C LYS A 157 -23.54 -25.17 -12.78
N ARG A 158 -24.72 -25.70 -12.46
CA ARG A 158 -25.78 -24.91 -11.80
C ARG A 158 -25.26 -24.33 -10.48
N GLY A 159 -25.39 -23.02 -10.32
CA GLY A 159 -24.94 -22.30 -9.12
C GLY A 159 -23.46 -21.87 -9.13
N VAL A 160 -22.67 -22.31 -10.11
CA VAL A 160 -21.30 -21.81 -10.29
C VAL A 160 -21.34 -20.47 -11.00
N THR A 161 -20.67 -19.49 -10.41
CA THR A 161 -20.42 -18.17 -10.97
C THR A 161 -18.95 -17.80 -10.78
N GLY A 162 -18.49 -16.79 -11.52
CA GLY A 162 -17.14 -16.25 -11.36
C GLY A 162 -16.58 -15.71 -12.66
N THR A 163 -15.40 -15.11 -12.55
CA THR A 163 -14.66 -14.56 -13.69
C THR A 163 -13.27 -15.19 -13.75
N ARG A 164 -12.79 -15.44 -14.96
CA ARG A 164 -11.38 -15.75 -15.25
C ARG A 164 -10.86 -14.71 -16.23
N ILE A 165 -9.77 -14.06 -15.88
CA ILE A 165 -9.12 -13.05 -16.70
C ILE A 165 -7.67 -13.47 -16.87
N ARG A 166 -7.28 -13.83 -18.09
CA ARG A 166 -5.90 -14.19 -18.44
C ARG A 166 -5.34 -13.19 -19.43
N TYR A 167 -4.14 -12.69 -19.19
CA TYR A 167 -3.52 -11.73 -20.11
C TYR A 167 -2.02 -11.94 -20.28
N TRP A 168 -1.53 -11.56 -21.46
CA TRP A 168 -0.13 -11.51 -21.85
C TRP A 168 0.26 -10.04 -22.00
N ALA A 169 1.22 -9.58 -21.20
CA ALA A 169 1.66 -8.19 -21.24
C ALA A 169 2.33 -7.84 -22.59
N ASP A 170 2.00 -6.67 -23.15
CA ASP A 170 2.55 -6.25 -24.44
C ASP A 170 4.05 -5.90 -24.31
N ARG A 171 4.89 -6.71 -24.97
CA ARG A 171 6.35 -6.55 -25.00
C ARG A 171 6.82 -5.35 -25.81
N GLN A 172 5.94 -4.67 -26.54
CA GLN A 172 6.24 -3.37 -27.17
C GLN A 172 6.12 -2.21 -26.18
N ILE A 173 5.42 -2.40 -25.07
CA ILE A 173 5.19 -1.37 -24.06
C ILE A 173 6.05 -1.61 -22.83
N PHE A 174 6.02 -2.83 -22.30
CA PHE A 174 6.81 -3.19 -21.12
C PHE A 174 8.25 -3.51 -21.51
N LEU A 175 9.17 -3.15 -20.62
CA LEU A 175 10.59 -3.45 -20.81
C LEU A 175 10.81 -4.97 -20.93
N PRO A 176 11.79 -5.44 -21.73
CA PRO A 176 12.08 -6.87 -21.88
C PRO A 176 12.30 -7.60 -20.54
N GLU A 177 12.95 -6.94 -19.58
CA GLU A 177 13.24 -7.42 -18.23
C GLU A 177 12.04 -7.36 -17.26
N ALA A 178 10.92 -6.74 -17.67
CA ALA A 178 9.72 -6.68 -16.84
C ALA A 178 9.16 -8.09 -16.62
N HIS A 179 8.90 -8.43 -15.36
CA HIS A 179 8.43 -9.74 -14.94
C HIS A 179 7.52 -9.63 -13.72
N PHE A 180 6.63 -10.60 -13.56
CA PHE A 180 5.81 -10.74 -12.35
C PHE A 180 6.68 -11.18 -11.17
N ALA A 181 6.77 -10.30 -10.16
CA ALA A 181 7.53 -10.56 -8.94
C ALA A 181 6.71 -11.44 -7.98
N HIS A 182 7.15 -12.69 -7.81
CA HIS A 182 6.44 -13.68 -6.98
C HIS A 182 6.35 -13.25 -5.51
N GLU A 183 7.45 -12.74 -4.95
CA GLU A 183 7.49 -12.30 -3.55
C GLU A 183 6.52 -11.14 -3.28
N GLU A 184 6.41 -10.19 -4.21
CA GLU A 184 5.45 -9.10 -4.12
C GLU A 184 4.00 -9.62 -4.20
N LEU A 185 3.73 -10.58 -5.09
CA LEU A 185 2.42 -11.23 -5.23
C LEU A 185 2.02 -11.98 -3.96
N VAL A 186 2.92 -12.77 -3.39
CA VAL A 186 2.70 -13.48 -2.12
C VAL A 186 2.48 -12.51 -0.97
N SER A 187 3.30 -11.46 -0.87
CA SER A 187 3.13 -10.42 0.15
C SER A 187 1.75 -9.76 0.05
N ARG A 188 1.34 -9.39 -1.17
CA ARG A 188 0.02 -8.81 -1.44
C ARG A 188 -1.11 -9.79 -1.12
N ALA A 189 -1.03 -11.04 -1.56
CA ALA A 189 -2.06 -12.04 -1.32
C ALA A 189 -2.26 -12.30 0.19
N ARG A 190 -1.16 -12.46 0.92
CA ARG A 190 -1.16 -12.60 2.38
C ARG A 190 -1.78 -11.39 3.05
N GLN A 191 -1.34 -10.18 2.70
CA GLN A 191 -1.91 -8.93 3.23
C GLN A 191 -3.43 -8.86 2.99
N THR A 192 -3.88 -9.11 1.76
CA THR A 192 -5.31 -9.08 1.40
C THR A 192 -6.12 -10.10 2.20
N SER A 193 -5.60 -11.31 2.42
CA SER A 193 -6.30 -12.34 3.21
C SER A 193 -6.48 -11.96 4.69
N PHE A 194 -5.64 -11.08 5.24
CA PHE A 194 -5.89 -10.48 6.55
C PHE A 194 -6.91 -9.34 6.49
N LEU A 195 -6.92 -8.56 5.41
CA LEU A 195 -7.84 -7.41 5.27
C LEU A 195 -9.27 -7.85 4.96
N VAL A 196 -9.45 -9.04 4.38
CA VAL A 196 -10.75 -9.64 4.07
C VAL A 196 -10.84 -11.01 4.76
N PRO A 197 -11.24 -11.05 6.05
CA PRO A 197 -11.29 -12.29 6.82
C PRO A 197 -12.17 -13.35 6.14
N GLY A 198 -11.65 -14.56 6.02
CA GLY A 198 -12.34 -15.70 5.41
C GLY A 198 -12.14 -15.85 3.89
N LEU A 199 -11.63 -14.83 3.19
CA LEU A 199 -11.24 -14.93 1.79
C LEU A 199 -9.99 -15.79 1.66
N GLU A 200 -10.06 -16.80 0.79
CA GLU A 200 -8.90 -17.60 0.39
C GLU A 200 -8.25 -16.99 -0.85
N LEU A 201 -6.95 -16.69 -0.76
CA LEU A 201 -6.13 -16.33 -1.91
C LEU A 201 -5.10 -17.40 -2.19
N VAL A 202 -5.04 -17.88 -3.43
CA VAL A 202 -4.06 -18.86 -3.89
C VAL A 202 -3.15 -18.21 -4.91
N VAL A 203 -1.84 -18.31 -4.68
CA VAL A 203 -0.82 -17.92 -5.65
C VAL A 203 -0.20 -19.20 -6.20
N ARG A 204 -0.34 -19.43 -7.51
CA ARG A 204 0.16 -20.61 -8.20
C ARG A 204 1.21 -20.21 -9.22
N ASP A 205 2.38 -20.82 -9.16
CA ASP A 205 3.49 -20.57 -10.08
C ASP A 205 3.74 -21.82 -10.93
N GLU A 206 3.46 -21.71 -12.23
CA GLU A 206 3.70 -22.74 -13.24
C GLU A 206 4.85 -22.37 -14.20
N ARG A 207 5.63 -21.33 -13.88
CA ARG A 207 6.57 -20.77 -14.86
C ARG A 207 7.70 -21.71 -15.25
N GLY A 208 8.09 -22.66 -14.39
CA GLY A 208 9.21 -23.56 -14.67
C GLY A 208 10.57 -22.85 -14.75
N LEU A 209 10.67 -21.61 -14.22
CA LEU A 209 11.87 -20.79 -14.36
C LEU A 209 12.83 -20.99 -13.19
N PRO A 210 14.16 -21.07 -13.42
CA PRO A 210 15.15 -21.17 -12.35
C PRO A 210 15.02 -20.02 -11.34
N GLY A 211 15.09 -20.35 -10.05
CA GLY A 211 14.97 -19.37 -8.97
C GLY A 211 13.54 -18.92 -8.67
N THR A 212 12.53 -19.48 -9.34
CA THR A 212 11.11 -19.30 -8.98
C THR A 212 10.60 -20.51 -8.19
N PRO A 213 9.55 -20.37 -7.37
CA PRO A 213 8.93 -21.51 -6.69
C PRO A 213 8.46 -22.60 -7.67
N GLY A 214 8.08 -22.22 -8.90
CA GLY A 214 7.68 -23.14 -9.95
C GLY A 214 8.83 -23.87 -10.67
N ALA A 215 10.10 -23.72 -10.26
CA ALA A 215 11.27 -24.23 -11.00
C ALA A 215 11.25 -25.74 -11.25
N ASP A 216 10.85 -26.53 -10.24
CA ASP A 216 10.84 -28.00 -10.29
C ASP A 216 9.42 -28.58 -10.55
N GLY A 217 8.49 -27.73 -10.99
CA GLY A 217 7.09 -28.07 -11.24
C GLY A 217 6.12 -27.07 -10.58
N PRO A 218 4.80 -27.19 -10.85
CA PRO A 218 3.83 -26.23 -10.31
C PRO A 218 3.86 -26.14 -8.78
N ALA A 219 4.09 -24.94 -8.27
CA ALA A 219 4.04 -24.63 -6.85
C ALA A 219 2.81 -23.78 -6.51
N GLN A 220 2.27 -23.93 -5.31
CA GLN A 220 1.16 -23.11 -4.84
C GLN A 220 1.32 -22.72 -3.37
N GLU A 221 0.91 -21.50 -3.06
CA GLU A 221 0.77 -20.98 -1.69
C GLU A 221 -0.67 -20.51 -1.47
N CYS A 222 -1.26 -20.90 -0.35
CA CYS A 222 -2.63 -20.56 0.02
C CYS A 222 -2.64 -19.67 1.27
N PHE A 223 -3.42 -18.59 1.23
CA PHE A 223 -3.59 -17.63 2.31
C PHE A 223 -5.04 -17.50 2.69
N LYS A 224 -5.37 -17.80 3.95
CA LYS A 224 -6.72 -17.63 4.51
C LYS A 224 -6.60 -17.32 5.99
N HIS A 225 -6.98 -16.10 6.38
CA HIS A 225 -6.92 -15.66 7.77
C HIS A 225 -8.31 -15.26 8.27
N SER A 226 -8.54 -15.36 9.57
CA SER A 226 -9.85 -15.14 10.18
C SER A 226 -9.84 -14.06 11.27
N GLY A 227 -8.68 -13.77 11.86
CA GLY A 227 -8.53 -12.74 12.91
C GLY A 227 -8.41 -11.30 12.38
N GLY A 228 -8.42 -11.13 11.06
CA GLY A 228 -8.42 -9.84 10.39
C GLY A 228 -7.17 -9.00 10.68
N ILE A 229 -7.33 -7.67 10.73
CA ILE A 229 -6.19 -6.76 10.99
C ILE A 229 -5.57 -6.93 12.39
N GLY A 230 -6.26 -7.59 13.32
CA GLY A 230 -5.68 -7.90 14.63
C GLY A 230 -4.60 -8.97 14.50
N GLU A 231 -4.92 -10.05 13.80
CA GLU A 231 -3.95 -11.10 13.43
C GLU A 231 -2.84 -10.54 12.55
N PHE A 232 -3.17 -9.62 11.63
CA PHE A 232 -2.16 -8.95 10.82
C PHE A 232 -1.19 -8.12 11.65
N CYS A 233 -1.70 -7.34 12.60
CA CYS A 233 -0.88 -6.55 13.50
C CYS A 233 0.09 -7.43 14.31
N GLU A 234 -0.36 -8.62 14.74
CA GLU A 234 0.52 -9.58 15.42
C GLU A 234 1.55 -10.18 14.46
N PHE A 235 1.14 -10.56 13.25
CA PHE A 235 2.06 -11.08 12.21
C PHE A 235 3.16 -10.08 11.85
N LEU A 236 2.84 -8.79 11.81
CA LEU A 236 3.79 -7.74 11.47
C LEU A 236 4.78 -7.42 12.60
N ALA A 237 4.40 -7.74 13.84
CA ALA A 237 5.20 -7.43 15.02
C ALA A 237 6.35 -8.43 15.18
N SER A 238 7.56 -7.91 15.34
CA SER A 238 8.79 -8.71 15.43
C SER A 238 9.33 -8.86 16.86
N ASP A 239 8.75 -8.13 17.82
CA ASP A 239 9.23 -8.02 19.19
C ASP A 239 8.23 -8.54 20.23
N ASN A 240 8.67 -8.67 21.47
CA ASN A 240 7.80 -9.11 22.57
C ASN A 240 6.76 -8.02 22.91
N PRO A 241 5.50 -8.40 23.17
CA PRO A 241 4.44 -7.44 23.45
C PRO A 241 4.61 -6.77 24.82
N VAL A 242 4.42 -5.44 24.85
CA VAL A 242 4.13 -4.66 26.06
C VAL A 242 2.61 -4.55 26.25
N THR A 243 1.86 -4.48 25.15
CA THR A 243 0.41 -4.58 25.14
C THR A 243 -0.04 -5.73 24.26
N ASP A 244 -1.24 -6.26 24.51
CA ASP A 244 -1.93 -7.04 23.49
C ASP A 244 -2.27 -6.15 22.28
N VAL A 245 -2.77 -6.75 21.20
CA VAL A 245 -3.32 -6.00 20.08
C VAL A 245 -4.63 -5.33 20.51
N TRP A 246 -4.64 -4.01 20.54
CA TRP A 246 -5.83 -3.21 20.81
C TRP A 246 -6.52 -2.81 19.51
N ARG A 247 -7.84 -3.03 19.45
CA ARG A 247 -8.69 -2.60 18.34
C ARG A 247 -9.40 -1.29 18.66
N LEU A 248 -9.19 -0.29 17.82
CA LEU A 248 -9.80 1.03 17.91
C LEU A 248 -10.75 1.21 16.73
N GLN A 249 -12.05 1.10 17.00
CA GLN A 249 -13.09 1.08 15.97
C GLN A 249 -14.12 2.20 16.16
N GLY A 250 -14.65 2.70 15.05
CA GLY A 250 -15.71 3.69 15.05
C GLY A 250 -16.16 4.09 13.66
N VAL A 251 -17.18 4.94 13.60
CA VAL A 251 -17.73 5.48 12.35
C VAL A 251 -17.85 6.99 12.50
N GLY A 252 -17.57 7.73 11.43
CA GLY A 252 -17.87 9.15 11.31
C GLY A 252 -18.63 9.45 10.03
N ARG A 253 -19.41 10.53 10.07
CA ARG A 253 -20.13 11.06 8.90
C ARG A 253 -19.50 12.35 8.43
N PHE A 254 -19.56 12.58 7.12
CA PHE A 254 -19.19 13.85 6.51
C PHE A 254 -20.10 14.12 5.32
N HIS A 255 -20.19 15.39 4.92
CA HIS A 255 -20.92 15.79 3.73
C HIS A 255 -19.92 16.15 2.65
N GLU A 256 -20.21 15.75 1.42
CA GLU A 256 -19.46 16.13 0.25
C GLU A 256 -20.41 16.60 -0.84
N ARG A 257 -19.98 17.63 -1.58
CA ARG A 257 -20.72 18.11 -2.74
C ARG A 257 -20.24 17.38 -3.97
N VAL A 258 -21.01 16.40 -4.40
CA VAL A 258 -20.70 15.60 -5.59
C VAL A 258 -21.67 15.94 -6.72
N PRO A 259 -21.20 15.97 -7.98
CA PRO A 259 -22.10 16.12 -9.10
C PRO A 259 -22.87 14.81 -9.30
N VAL A 260 -24.19 14.86 -9.15
CA VAL A 260 -25.10 13.72 -9.35
C VAL A 260 -25.85 13.92 -10.65
N LEU A 261 -25.98 12.85 -11.43
CA LEU A 261 -26.76 12.87 -12.65
C LEU A 261 -28.25 12.95 -12.30
N ASP A 262 -28.94 13.99 -12.74
CA ASP A 262 -30.38 14.09 -12.57
C ASP A 262 -31.14 13.20 -13.58
N ALA A 263 -32.47 13.11 -13.41
CA ALA A 263 -33.33 12.34 -14.29
C ALA A 263 -33.32 12.80 -15.77
N HIS A 264 -32.77 13.99 -16.05
CA HIS A 264 -32.66 14.58 -17.38
C HIS A 264 -31.23 14.46 -17.95
N GLY A 265 -30.31 13.81 -17.23
CA GLY A 265 -28.93 13.61 -17.65
C GLY A 265 -28.00 14.80 -17.37
N HIS A 266 -28.44 15.79 -16.60
CA HIS A 266 -27.59 16.92 -16.21
C HIS A 266 -26.86 16.65 -14.89
N MET A 267 -25.61 17.10 -14.80
CA MET A 267 -24.81 17.02 -13.57
C MET A 267 -25.20 18.16 -12.62
N THR A 268 -25.85 17.81 -11.51
CA THR A 268 -26.27 18.77 -10.48
C THR A 268 -25.43 18.57 -9.20
N PRO A 269 -24.73 19.62 -8.71
CA PRO A 269 -24.00 19.54 -7.45
C PRO A 269 -24.99 19.26 -6.30
N THR A 270 -24.88 18.09 -5.70
CA THR A 270 -25.76 17.63 -4.62
C THR A 270 -24.92 17.37 -3.38
N ASP A 271 -25.40 17.84 -2.23
CA ASP A 271 -24.78 17.52 -0.95
C ASP A 271 -25.19 16.09 -0.56
N VAL A 272 -24.20 15.21 -0.49
CA VAL A 272 -24.37 13.79 -0.14
C VAL A 272 -23.70 13.52 1.20
N GLU A 273 -24.43 12.92 2.13
CA GLU A 273 -23.86 12.40 3.37
C GLU A 273 -23.14 11.07 3.09
N ARG A 274 -21.90 10.97 3.56
CA ARG A 274 -21.05 9.79 3.45
C ARG A 274 -20.64 9.29 4.83
N GLU A 275 -20.50 7.98 4.97
CA GLU A 275 -19.94 7.34 6.16
C GLU A 275 -18.48 6.93 5.92
N CYS A 276 -17.66 7.08 6.95
CA CYS A 276 -16.29 6.59 7.01
C CYS A 276 -16.14 5.70 8.23
N HIS A 277 -15.92 4.41 7.99
CA HIS A 277 -15.62 3.41 9.01
C HIS A 277 -14.12 3.43 9.28
N VAL A 278 -13.73 3.44 10.55
CA VAL A 278 -12.35 3.43 11.02
C VAL A 278 -12.14 2.13 11.79
N ASP A 279 -11.11 1.38 11.44
CA ASP A 279 -10.71 0.16 12.14
C ASP A 279 -9.18 0.10 12.20
N VAL A 280 -8.66 0.24 13.41
CA VAL A 280 -7.22 0.32 13.67
C VAL A 280 -6.83 -0.77 14.65
N ALA A 281 -5.78 -1.53 14.33
CA ALA A 281 -5.10 -2.41 15.26
C ALA A 281 -3.77 -1.79 15.67
N VAL A 282 -3.49 -1.73 16.97
CA VAL A 282 -2.22 -1.24 17.51
C VAL A 282 -1.69 -2.19 18.57
N ARG A 283 -0.38 -2.36 18.60
CA ARG A 283 0.35 -3.12 19.61
C ARG A 283 1.67 -2.41 19.88
N TRP A 284 2.02 -2.21 21.13
CA TRP A 284 3.36 -1.77 21.49
C TRP A 284 4.17 -2.96 21.98
N GLY A 285 5.41 -3.07 21.52
CA GLY A 285 6.37 -4.05 21.97
C GLY A 285 7.60 -3.43 22.62
N THR A 286 8.54 -4.29 22.99
CA THR A 286 9.78 -3.88 23.69
C THR A 286 10.82 -3.23 22.79
N GLY A 287 10.67 -3.32 21.48
CA GLY A 287 11.59 -2.78 20.48
C GLY A 287 11.56 -1.25 20.38
N TYR A 288 12.36 -0.75 19.45
CA TYR A 288 12.50 0.68 19.16
C TYR A 288 11.90 1.04 17.80
N ASP A 289 11.98 0.14 16.82
CA ASP A 289 11.45 0.38 15.48
C ASP A 289 9.93 0.40 15.50
N SER A 290 9.36 1.37 14.77
CA SER A 290 7.92 1.46 14.56
C SER A 290 7.57 0.89 13.19
N ARG A 291 6.48 0.12 13.09
CA ARG A 291 5.93 -0.35 11.82
C ARG A 291 4.47 0.05 11.71
N THR A 292 4.12 0.78 10.66
CA THR A 292 2.73 1.16 10.40
C THR A 292 2.35 0.85 8.96
N GLU A 293 1.34 0.01 8.79
CA GLU A 293 0.72 -0.29 7.50
C GLU A 293 -0.64 0.41 7.45
N SER A 294 -1.01 1.01 6.31
CA SER A 294 -2.26 1.78 6.21
C SER A 294 -3.07 1.48 4.95
N PHE A 295 -4.39 1.44 5.08
CA PHE A 295 -5.28 0.96 4.02
C PHE A 295 -6.54 1.81 3.89
N VAL A 296 -6.98 2.01 2.64
CA VAL A 296 -8.25 2.63 2.30
C VAL A 296 -9.01 1.70 1.37
N ASN A 297 -10.17 1.20 1.79
CA ASN A 297 -10.90 0.16 1.05
C ASN A 297 -9.94 -0.92 0.54
N ILE A 298 -9.21 -1.57 1.46
CA ILE A 298 -8.15 -2.60 1.23
C ILE A 298 -6.93 -2.19 0.39
N ILE A 299 -6.92 -1.02 -0.23
CA ILE A 299 -5.77 -0.52 -0.99
C ILE A 299 -4.71 -0.02 -0.03
N HIS A 300 -3.47 -0.49 -0.23
CA HIS A 300 -2.32 -0.04 0.53
C HIS A 300 -1.93 1.40 0.17
N THR A 301 -1.97 2.29 1.16
CA THR A 301 -1.50 3.68 1.06
C THR A 301 -0.12 3.83 1.70
N HIS A 302 0.93 3.31 1.06
CA HIS A 302 2.29 3.28 1.63
C HIS A 302 2.93 4.67 1.82
N LYS A 303 2.43 5.69 1.10
CA LYS A 303 2.81 7.10 1.31
C LYS A 303 1.90 7.83 2.31
N GLY A 304 0.95 7.14 2.93
CA GLY A 304 0.08 7.66 3.98
C GLY A 304 -1.12 8.45 3.45
N GLY A 305 -1.41 9.60 4.06
CA GLY A 305 -2.55 10.44 3.72
C GLY A 305 -3.31 10.94 4.95
N THR A 306 -4.50 11.47 4.69
CA THR A 306 -5.34 12.13 5.71
C THR A 306 -5.72 11.23 6.88
N HIS A 307 -5.98 9.94 6.66
CA HIS A 307 -6.26 8.94 7.71
C HIS A 307 -5.07 8.74 8.64
N LEU A 308 -3.86 8.57 8.09
CA LEU A 308 -2.65 8.38 8.89
C LEU A 308 -2.30 9.63 9.70
N GLN A 309 -2.43 10.82 9.10
CA GLN A 309 -2.27 12.10 9.82
C GLN A 309 -3.23 12.21 11.01
N GLY A 310 -4.49 11.81 10.82
CA GLY A 310 -5.49 11.80 11.90
C GLY A 310 -5.14 10.85 13.03
N PHE A 311 -4.66 9.65 12.69
CA PHE A 311 -4.20 8.65 13.65
C PHE A 311 -3.02 9.17 14.49
N GLU A 312 -1.97 9.67 13.85
CA GLU A 312 -0.77 10.18 14.54
C GLU A 312 -1.07 11.40 15.42
N GLN A 313 -1.91 12.32 14.92
CA GLN A 313 -2.37 13.48 15.69
C GLN A 313 -3.09 13.05 16.97
N ALA A 314 -3.96 12.04 16.88
CA ALA A 314 -4.71 11.53 18.02
C ALA A 314 -3.80 10.81 19.03
N LEU A 315 -2.85 9.98 18.56
CA LEU A 315 -1.86 9.36 19.44
C LEU A 315 -1.13 10.42 20.27
N LEU A 316 -0.54 11.41 19.61
CA LEU A 316 0.21 12.46 20.29
C LEU A 316 -0.64 13.23 21.32
N LYS A 317 -1.89 13.55 20.96
CA LYS A 317 -2.82 14.25 21.85
C LYS A 317 -3.18 13.42 23.07
N VAL A 318 -3.56 12.15 22.90
CA VAL A 318 -3.97 11.26 23.98
C VAL A 318 -2.82 10.99 24.94
N PHE A 319 -1.64 10.62 24.43
CA PHE A 319 -0.49 10.33 25.29
C PHE A 319 -0.04 11.55 26.09
N ARG A 320 -0.02 12.75 25.48
CA ARG A 320 0.29 13.98 26.23
C ARG A 320 -0.68 14.21 27.39
N ALA A 321 -1.98 14.08 27.14
CA ALA A 321 -2.99 14.24 28.18
C ALA A 321 -2.85 13.18 29.31
N GLN A 322 -2.60 11.91 28.95
CA GLN A 322 -2.46 10.84 29.94
C GLN A 322 -1.16 10.95 30.74
N LEU A 323 -0.05 11.37 30.13
CA LEU A 323 1.21 11.61 30.84
C LEU A 323 1.11 12.81 31.78
N GLU A 324 0.42 13.88 31.38
CA GLU A 324 0.16 15.04 32.24
C GLU A 324 -0.70 14.65 33.45
N ALA A 325 -1.79 13.92 33.22
CA ALA A 325 -2.66 13.42 34.29
C ALA A 325 -1.92 12.48 35.27
N ASN A 326 -0.88 11.78 34.80
CA ASN A 326 -0.08 10.82 35.58
C ASN A 326 1.33 11.35 35.94
N ALA A 327 1.59 12.65 35.79
CA ALA A 327 2.95 13.20 35.79
C ALA A 327 3.74 12.88 37.07
N ARG A 328 3.08 12.92 38.23
CA ARG A 328 3.68 12.60 39.53
C ARG A 328 4.08 11.13 39.63
N ARG A 329 3.19 10.22 39.22
CA ARG A 329 3.39 8.76 39.29
C ARG A 329 4.53 8.33 38.36
N LEU A 330 4.52 8.85 37.14
CA LEU A 330 5.47 8.49 36.08
C LEU A 330 6.79 9.28 36.16
N LYS A 331 6.88 10.25 37.07
CA LYS A 331 8.05 11.14 37.22
C LYS A 331 8.45 11.76 35.87
N VAL A 332 7.46 12.31 35.15
CA VAL A 332 7.63 12.87 33.79
C VAL A 332 8.61 14.05 33.79
N GLY A 333 8.53 14.90 34.82
CA GLY A 333 9.32 16.13 34.89
C GLY A 333 8.64 17.27 34.12
N GLY A 334 9.43 18.24 33.65
CA GLY A 334 8.95 19.37 32.84
C GLY A 334 9.03 19.14 31.33
N ASP A 335 9.59 18.01 30.92
CA ASP A 335 9.79 17.69 29.51
C ASP A 335 8.51 17.16 28.85
N LYS A 336 8.44 17.31 27.53
CA LYS A 336 7.31 16.89 26.72
C LYS A 336 7.69 15.71 25.83
N VAL A 337 6.75 14.78 25.72
CA VAL A 337 6.82 13.68 24.78
C VAL A 337 6.62 14.19 23.34
N ASP A 338 7.42 13.64 22.43
CA ASP A 338 7.31 13.85 21.00
C ASP A 338 6.73 12.59 20.31
N LYS A 339 6.43 12.69 19.01
CA LYS A 339 5.82 11.61 18.24
C LYS A 339 6.67 10.33 18.31
N ASP A 340 7.97 10.44 18.09
CA ASP A 340 8.88 9.28 18.02
C ASP A 340 8.95 8.51 19.34
N ASP A 341 8.83 9.19 20.48
CA ASP A 341 8.79 8.55 21.81
C ASP A 341 7.55 7.64 21.96
N ILE A 342 6.43 8.03 21.33
CA ILE A 342 5.17 7.27 21.36
C ILE A 342 5.21 6.13 20.35
N LEU A 343 5.83 6.35 19.19
CA LEU A 343 5.90 5.35 18.12
C LEU A 343 6.95 4.26 18.39
N ALA A 344 7.89 4.47 19.31
CA ALA A 344 8.90 3.48 19.63
C ALA A 344 8.30 2.12 20.00
N GLY A 345 8.60 1.09 19.19
CA GLY A 345 8.05 -0.26 19.34
C GLY A 345 6.57 -0.40 18.97
N LEU A 346 5.95 0.60 18.33
CA LEU A 346 4.58 0.51 17.84
C LEU A 346 4.52 -0.32 16.56
N THR A 347 3.69 -1.35 16.55
CA THR A 347 3.16 -1.97 15.33
C THR A 347 1.70 -1.55 15.16
N ALA A 348 1.33 -1.02 13.99
CA ALA A 348 -0.01 -0.53 13.70
C ALA A 348 -0.50 -0.94 12.30
N VAL A 349 -1.79 -1.28 12.22
CA VAL A 349 -2.54 -1.45 10.98
C VAL A 349 -3.72 -0.48 11.00
N VAL A 350 -3.67 0.55 10.15
CA VAL A 350 -4.66 1.64 10.11
C VAL A 350 -5.55 1.48 8.88
N THR A 351 -6.81 1.10 9.06
CA THR A 351 -7.74 0.93 7.93
C THR A 351 -8.92 1.90 8.02
N VAL A 352 -9.29 2.45 6.86
CA VAL A 352 -10.54 3.20 6.70
C VAL A 352 -11.35 2.63 5.53
N ARG A 353 -12.68 2.65 5.66
CA ARG A 353 -13.61 2.29 4.59
C ARG A 353 -14.62 3.40 4.36
N LEU A 354 -14.74 3.86 3.13
CA LEU A 354 -15.64 4.94 2.73
C LEU A 354 -16.01 4.80 1.25
N ALA A 355 -17.16 5.38 0.89
CA ALA A 355 -17.53 5.51 -0.51
C ALA A 355 -16.69 6.59 -1.20
N GLU A 356 -16.30 6.33 -2.45
CA GLU A 356 -15.63 7.29 -3.35
C GLU A 356 -14.42 8.03 -2.72
N PRO A 357 -13.44 7.35 -2.09
CA PRO A 357 -12.25 8.03 -1.59
C PRO A 357 -11.46 8.69 -2.73
N GLN A 358 -10.89 9.85 -2.41
CA GLN A 358 -10.08 10.64 -3.32
C GLN A 358 -8.61 10.40 -3.00
N PHE A 359 -7.86 9.91 -3.98
CA PHE A 359 -6.42 9.69 -3.86
C PHE A 359 -5.62 10.75 -4.62
N GLU A 360 -4.38 10.98 -4.18
CA GLU A 360 -3.43 11.76 -4.96
C GLU A 360 -2.90 10.92 -6.13
N GLY A 361 -3.60 10.98 -7.26
CA GLY A 361 -3.23 10.27 -8.50
C GLY A 361 -3.75 8.83 -8.61
N GLN A 362 -3.50 8.21 -9.76
CA GLN A 362 -4.07 6.91 -10.14
C GLN A 362 -3.50 5.72 -9.34
N THR A 363 -2.26 5.82 -8.87
CA THR A 363 -1.58 4.71 -8.16
C THR A 363 -2.09 4.51 -6.73
N LYS A 364 -3.00 5.38 -6.25
CA LYS A 364 -3.72 5.28 -4.96
C LYS A 364 -2.80 5.18 -3.73
N GLU A 365 -1.62 5.81 -3.79
CA GLU A 365 -0.60 5.70 -2.74
C GLU A 365 -0.84 6.62 -1.54
N VAL A 366 -1.58 7.72 -1.73
CA VAL A 366 -1.89 8.73 -0.71
C VAL A 366 -3.38 9.06 -0.71
N LEU A 367 -4.02 9.01 0.46
CA LEU A 367 -5.41 9.43 0.64
C LEU A 367 -5.54 10.96 0.78
N GLY A 368 -6.29 11.60 -0.11
CA GLY A 368 -6.57 13.04 -0.14
C GLY A 368 -7.94 13.46 0.45
N THR A 369 -8.85 12.55 0.80
CA THR A 369 -10.17 12.92 1.35
C THR A 369 -10.07 13.63 2.70
N ASN A 370 -10.14 14.97 2.69
CA ASN A 370 -9.86 15.84 3.85
C ASN A 370 -10.67 15.51 5.12
N ALA A 371 -11.94 15.14 4.98
CA ALA A 371 -12.82 14.86 6.12
C ALA A 371 -12.34 13.66 6.98
N VAL A 372 -11.64 12.71 6.36
CA VAL A 372 -11.20 11.47 7.01
C VAL A 372 -10.24 11.75 8.16
N ARG A 373 -9.38 12.77 8.05
CA ARG A 373 -8.42 13.15 9.10
C ARG A 373 -9.10 13.39 10.46
N ALA A 374 -10.13 14.22 10.47
CA ALA A 374 -10.85 14.57 11.70
C ALA A 374 -11.66 13.37 12.24
N ILE A 375 -12.21 12.54 11.35
CA ILE A 375 -12.96 11.34 11.73
C ILE A 375 -12.06 10.33 12.43
N VAL A 376 -10.92 9.97 11.81
CA VAL A 376 -9.95 9.04 12.39
C VAL A 376 -9.42 9.58 13.73
N ALA A 377 -9.03 10.86 13.77
CA ALA A 377 -8.51 11.46 15.00
C ALA A 377 -9.51 11.34 16.16
N ARG A 378 -10.79 11.65 15.91
CA ARG A 378 -11.85 11.54 16.93
C ARG A 378 -12.11 10.11 17.39
N VAL A 379 -12.12 9.14 16.46
CA VAL A 379 -12.33 7.72 16.81
C VAL A 379 -11.16 7.21 17.66
N VAL A 380 -9.92 7.45 17.22
CA VAL A 380 -8.71 7.03 17.93
C VAL A 380 -8.63 7.69 19.29
N GLU A 381 -8.89 9.01 19.39
CA GLU A 381 -8.90 9.74 20.65
C GLU A 381 -9.87 9.12 21.66
N LYS A 382 -11.11 8.87 21.22
CA LYS A 382 -12.16 8.26 22.06
C LYS A 382 -11.76 6.85 22.54
N GLN A 383 -11.40 5.97 21.61
CA GLN A 383 -11.15 4.55 21.92
C GLN A 383 -9.86 4.37 22.72
N LEU A 384 -8.78 5.07 22.36
CA LEU A 384 -7.50 4.96 23.06
C LEU A 384 -7.57 5.57 24.46
N THR A 385 -8.27 6.70 24.64
CA THR A 385 -8.51 7.25 25.98
C THR A 385 -9.27 6.25 26.84
N ALA A 386 -10.34 5.65 26.32
CA ALA A 386 -11.11 4.64 27.05
C ALA A 386 -10.26 3.43 27.46
N ARG A 387 -9.30 3.00 26.62
CA ARG A 387 -8.35 1.93 26.96
C ARG A 387 -7.37 2.34 28.05
N LEU A 388 -6.72 3.49 27.90
CA LEU A 388 -5.70 3.96 28.85
C LEU A 388 -6.28 4.33 30.22
N THR A 389 -7.55 4.73 30.28
CA THR A 389 -8.25 5.06 31.53
C THR A 389 -9.11 3.91 32.06
N SER A 390 -9.05 2.73 31.45
CA SER A 390 -9.85 1.57 31.86
C SER A 390 -9.51 1.16 33.29
N THR A 391 -10.54 0.81 34.07
CA THR A 391 -10.40 0.29 35.43
C THR A 391 -10.22 -1.22 35.48
N LYS A 392 -10.34 -1.91 34.35
CA LYS A 392 -10.11 -3.36 34.27
C LYS A 392 -8.65 -3.67 34.58
N ARG A 393 -8.42 -4.75 35.33
CA ARG A 393 -7.08 -5.11 35.85
C ARG A 393 -6.04 -5.24 34.74
N ASP A 394 -6.36 -5.96 33.68
CA ASP A 394 -5.41 -6.25 32.61
C ASP A 394 -5.12 -5.01 31.77
N ASP A 395 -6.17 -4.27 31.37
CA ASP A 395 -6.02 -2.98 30.67
C ASP A 395 -5.18 -1.99 31.49
N LYS A 396 -5.42 -1.90 32.80
CA LYS A 396 -4.69 -0.99 33.69
C LYS A 396 -3.21 -1.37 33.80
N THR A 397 -2.90 -2.66 33.86
CA THR A 397 -1.53 -3.16 33.89
C THR A 397 -0.79 -2.78 32.60
N GLN A 398 -1.37 -3.13 31.44
CA GLN A 398 -0.77 -2.83 30.13
C GLN A 398 -0.65 -1.31 29.90
N SER A 399 -1.67 -0.54 30.28
CA SER A 399 -1.64 0.93 30.16
C SER A 399 -0.54 1.55 31.03
N SER A 400 -0.33 1.04 32.26
CA SER A 400 0.75 1.52 33.11
C SER A 400 2.12 1.22 32.50
N GLN A 401 2.33 -0.01 32.04
CA GLN A 401 3.59 -0.45 31.41
C GLN A 401 3.88 0.36 30.14
N LEU A 402 2.86 0.59 29.32
CA LEU A 402 2.99 1.40 28.11
C LEU A 402 3.36 2.85 28.41
N LEU A 403 2.67 3.51 29.35
CA LEU A 403 3.00 4.88 29.73
C LEU A 403 4.40 4.99 30.33
N GLU A 404 4.85 3.99 31.10
CA GLU A 404 6.21 3.91 31.62
C GLU A 404 7.25 3.75 30.50
N LYS A 405 6.99 2.90 29.50
CA LYS A 405 7.84 2.78 28.31
C LYS A 405 7.97 4.11 27.59
N VAL A 406 6.85 4.76 27.25
CA VAL A 406 6.86 6.05 26.53
C VAL A 406 7.66 7.12 27.28
N VAL A 407 7.56 7.17 28.61
CA VAL A 407 8.36 8.08 29.44
C VAL A 407 9.85 7.70 29.43
N ALA A 408 10.19 6.42 29.40
CA ALA A 408 11.57 5.97 29.29
C ALA A 408 12.19 6.37 27.95
N GLU A 409 11.47 6.22 26.84
CA GLU A 409 11.91 6.65 25.51
C GLU A 409 12.13 8.16 25.45
N MET A 410 11.18 8.94 25.97
CA MET A 410 11.29 10.40 26.09
C MET A 410 12.55 10.79 26.88
N LYS A 411 12.79 10.17 28.05
CA LYS A 411 13.99 10.44 28.87
C LYS A 411 15.28 10.05 28.16
N SER A 412 15.28 8.95 27.43
CA SER A 412 16.41 8.49 26.63
C SER A 412 16.77 9.53 25.55
N ARG A 413 15.78 10.00 24.78
CA ARG A 413 15.93 11.05 23.77
C ARG A 413 16.49 12.34 24.37
N ILE A 414 15.95 12.80 25.49
CA ILE A 414 16.41 14.03 26.16
C ILE A 414 17.85 13.87 26.65
N SER A 415 18.16 12.75 27.29
CA SER A 415 19.52 12.44 27.77
C SER A 415 20.52 12.40 26.61
N ALA A 416 20.17 11.77 25.48
CA ALA A 416 20.99 11.75 24.28
C ALA A 416 21.20 13.16 23.69
N ARG A 417 20.16 14.00 23.67
CA ARG A 417 20.28 15.41 23.25
C ARG A 417 21.22 16.19 24.16
N THR A 418 21.01 16.13 25.49
CA THR A 418 21.85 16.81 26.47
C THR A 418 23.29 16.31 26.43
N HIS A 419 23.52 15.01 26.20
CA HIS A 419 24.85 14.46 26.01
C HIS A 419 25.54 15.03 24.77
N LYS A 420 24.85 15.06 23.62
CA LYS A 420 25.34 15.68 22.38
C LYS A 420 25.62 17.18 22.55
N GLU A 421 24.75 17.91 23.25
CA GLU A 421 24.96 19.33 23.55
C GLU A 421 26.14 19.57 24.50
N ASN A 422 26.32 18.74 25.52
CA ASN A 422 27.46 18.82 26.43
C ASN A 422 28.77 18.49 25.71
N GLN A 423 28.78 17.50 24.82
CA GLN A 423 29.92 17.22 23.94
C GLN A 423 30.20 18.42 23.03
N ARG A 424 29.16 19.01 22.40
CA ARG A 424 29.33 20.22 21.59
C ARG A 424 29.84 21.41 22.39
N ARG A 425 29.40 21.62 23.64
CA ARG A 425 29.90 22.70 24.52
C ARG A 425 31.34 22.49 24.94
N LYS A 426 31.73 21.25 25.24
CA LYS A 426 33.13 20.90 25.50
C LYS A 426 34.00 21.20 24.28
N ASN A 427 33.54 20.80 23.09
CA ASN A 427 34.22 21.12 21.84
C ASN A 427 34.16 22.64 21.53
N ALA A 428 33.08 23.35 21.89
CA ALA A 428 32.90 24.80 21.73
C ALA A 428 33.93 25.60 22.55
N LEU A 429 34.20 25.15 23.77
CA LEU A 429 35.29 25.67 24.62
C LEU A 429 36.68 25.35 24.04
N GLU A 430 36.82 24.30 23.23
CA GLU A 430 38.02 24.03 22.42
C GLU A 430 38.05 24.82 21.09
N THR A 431 36.93 25.44 20.66
CA THR A 431 36.80 26.10 19.34
C THR A 431 37.34 27.54 19.30
N SER A 432 38.23 27.91 20.21
CA SER A 432 39.12 29.06 19.96
C SER A 432 40.45 28.62 19.33
N THR A 433 40.66 27.33 19.10
CA THR A 433 41.86 26.83 18.41
C THR A 433 41.46 25.79 17.38
N LEU A 434 41.72 26.09 16.10
CA LEU A 434 41.78 25.09 15.03
C LEU A 434 42.58 23.86 15.54
N PRO A 435 42.23 22.62 15.13
CA PRO A 435 43.00 21.44 15.52
C PRO A 435 44.48 21.71 15.29
N SER A 436 45.35 21.51 16.30
CA SER A 436 46.77 21.91 16.23
C SER A 436 47.54 21.31 15.04
N LYS A 437 46.97 20.25 14.44
CA LYS A 437 47.52 19.56 13.27
C LYS A 437 46.94 19.99 11.93
N LEU A 438 45.82 20.73 11.91
CA LEU A 438 45.26 21.28 10.68
C LEU A 438 46.21 22.33 10.14
N ALA A 439 46.73 22.12 8.94
CA ALA A 439 47.40 23.17 8.19
C ALA A 439 46.31 23.89 7.37
N ASP A 440 45.84 25.03 7.88
CA ASP A 440 44.76 25.77 7.25
C ASP A 440 45.19 26.48 5.94
N CYS A 441 44.23 26.90 5.13
CA CYS A 441 44.44 27.77 3.96
C CYS A 441 44.09 29.23 4.29
N ARG A 442 44.39 30.18 3.40
CA ARG A 442 44.15 31.62 3.66
C ARG A 442 42.75 32.08 3.28
N SER A 443 42.11 31.41 2.32
CA SER A 443 40.78 31.75 1.84
C SER A 443 39.69 31.31 2.83
N ASN A 444 38.67 32.15 2.99
CA ASN A 444 37.45 31.83 3.74
C ASN A 444 36.26 31.52 2.81
N ASP A 445 36.49 31.46 1.50
CA ASP A 445 35.47 31.15 0.49
C ASP A 445 35.27 29.62 0.39
N VAL A 446 34.13 29.14 0.88
CA VAL A 446 33.80 27.70 0.97
C VAL A 446 33.73 27.05 -0.40
N ASP A 447 33.29 27.77 -1.43
CA ASP A 447 33.10 27.20 -2.77
C ASP A 447 34.43 27.01 -3.52
N ARG A 448 35.50 27.65 -3.05
CA ARG A 448 36.84 27.61 -3.66
C ARG A 448 37.88 26.86 -2.85
N THR A 449 37.56 26.50 -1.60
CA THR A 449 38.52 25.88 -0.69
C THR A 449 38.44 24.36 -0.78
N GLU A 450 39.61 23.73 -0.71
CA GLU A 450 39.77 22.28 -0.77
C GLU A 450 40.39 21.78 0.54
N LEU A 451 39.89 20.67 1.08
CA LEU A 451 40.47 20.01 2.24
C LEU A 451 41.02 18.64 1.85
N PHE A 452 42.34 18.47 1.95
CA PHE A 452 43.00 17.18 1.77
C PHE A 452 43.19 16.49 3.12
N ILE A 453 42.68 15.26 3.21
CA ILE A 453 42.86 14.41 4.39
C ILE A 453 44.02 13.45 4.11
N VAL A 454 45.08 13.53 4.92
CA VAL A 454 46.32 12.78 4.70
C VAL A 454 46.60 11.80 5.83
N GLU A 455 47.16 10.64 5.52
CA GLU A 455 47.48 9.63 6.53
C GLU A 455 48.82 9.95 7.23
N GLY A 456 48.73 10.29 8.51
CA GLY A 456 49.85 10.53 9.40
C GLY A 456 50.61 11.84 9.15
N ASP A 457 51.54 12.12 10.05
CA ASP A 457 52.36 13.34 10.00
C ASP A 457 53.42 13.26 8.86
N SER A 458 53.69 12.06 8.31
CA SER A 458 54.64 11.85 7.20
C SER A 458 54.11 12.33 5.85
N ALA A 459 52.88 11.95 5.48
CA ALA A 459 52.24 12.43 4.25
C ALA A 459 51.95 13.94 4.33
N LEU A 460 51.65 14.45 5.52
CA LEU A 460 51.44 15.88 5.77
C LEU A 460 52.67 16.71 5.42
N GLY A 461 53.88 16.26 5.77
CA GLY A 461 55.11 17.02 5.50
C GLY A 461 55.31 17.29 4.01
N THR A 462 55.15 16.25 3.19
CA THR A 462 55.27 16.35 1.72
C THR A 462 54.12 17.16 1.12
N ALA A 463 52.87 16.87 1.52
CA ALA A 463 51.70 17.56 0.99
C ALA A 463 51.70 19.05 1.35
N LYS A 464 52.19 19.43 2.53
CA LYS A 464 52.22 20.82 3.00
C LYS A 464 53.13 21.72 2.16
N LEU A 465 54.18 21.16 1.58
CA LEU A 465 55.09 21.87 0.68
C LEU A 465 54.55 21.96 -0.75
N ALA A 466 53.74 20.99 -1.17
CA ALA A 466 53.20 20.91 -2.53
C ALA A 466 51.87 21.66 -2.72
N ARG A 467 51.14 21.93 -1.64
CA ARG A 467 49.82 22.57 -1.71
C ARG A 467 49.91 24.04 -2.12
N ASP A 468 48.85 24.53 -2.74
CA ASP A 468 48.58 25.96 -2.80
C ASP A 468 47.92 26.43 -1.49
N SER A 469 48.68 27.13 -0.64
CA SER A 469 48.20 27.57 0.67
C SER A 469 47.08 28.61 0.61
N ASP A 470 46.80 29.19 -0.55
CA ASP A 470 45.72 30.18 -0.68
C ASP A 470 44.34 29.51 -0.58
N PHE A 471 44.17 28.30 -1.11
CA PHE A 471 42.87 27.61 -1.11
C PHE A 471 42.89 26.15 -0.67
N GLN A 472 44.05 25.53 -0.45
CA GLN A 472 44.14 24.11 -0.06
C GLN A 472 44.55 23.94 1.40
N ALA A 473 43.68 23.36 2.22
CA ALA A 473 43.92 22.99 3.61
C ALA A 473 44.31 21.51 3.73
N LEU A 474 45.12 21.15 4.74
CA LEU A 474 45.52 19.76 4.99
C LEU A 474 45.19 19.32 6.41
N LEU A 475 44.46 18.21 6.55
CA LEU A 475 44.14 17.59 7.83
C LEU A 475 44.79 16.20 7.94
N PRO A 476 45.83 16.02 8.76
CA PRO A 476 46.40 14.71 9.01
C PRO A 476 45.50 13.89 9.94
N ILE A 477 45.20 12.65 9.55
CA ILE A 477 44.52 11.65 10.38
C ILE A 477 45.50 10.54 10.73
N ARG A 478 45.42 9.99 11.96
CA ARG A 478 46.13 8.75 12.28
C ARG A 478 45.24 7.58 11.88
N GLY A 479 45.85 6.52 11.33
CA GLY A 479 45.17 5.25 11.13
C GLY A 479 44.52 4.76 12.43
N LYS A 480 43.47 3.94 12.32
CA LYS A 480 42.79 3.36 13.49
C LYS A 480 43.66 2.38 14.23
#